data_AF-A0AAD4Z6V6-F1
#
_entry.id   AF-A0AAD4Z6V6-F1
#
_cell.length_a   1.000
_cell.length_b   1.000
_cell.length_c   1.000
_cell.angle_alpha   90.00
_cell.angle_beta   90.00
_cell.angle_gamma   90.00
#
_symmetry.space_group_name_H-M   'P 1'
#
loop_
_entity.id
_entity.type
_entity.pdbx_description
1 polymer ?
#
loop_
_entity_poly.entity_id
_entity_poly.type
_entity_poly.pdbx_seq_one_letter_code
_entity_poly.pdbx_strand_id
1 'polypeptide(L)'
;MSSFDRIELSIDPGTWDPMNEDMVSLDPIEFHSEQEPYKNRIDSYQKNTRLTEPVQTGIGQLNGIPEAIGVMDFQFMGGSMGSIVGEK
;
A
#
# COMPACT_ATOMS: atom_id res chain seq x y z
N MET A 1 -2.90 13.88 0.19
CA MET A 1 -3.95 12.97 -0.26
C MET A 1 -3.39 11.58 -0.07
N SER A 2 -3.99 10.83 0.85
CA SER A 2 -3.63 9.44 1.11
C SER A 2 -4.20 8.53 0.02
N SER A 3 -3.75 7.28 -0.01
CA SER A 3 -4.35 6.22 -0.82
C SER A 3 -5.83 6.00 -0.47
N PHE A 4 -6.21 6.09 0.81
CA PHE A 4 -7.62 6.00 1.24
C PHE A 4 -8.47 7.11 0.63
N ASP A 5 -8.00 8.37 0.69
CA ASP A 5 -8.72 9.52 0.12
C ASP A 5 -8.95 9.31 -1.38
N ARG A 6 -7.97 8.74 -2.08
CA ARG A 6 -8.05 8.50 -3.53
C ARG A 6 -9.03 7.37 -3.86
N ILE A 7 -9.06 6.29 -3.07
CA ILE A 7 -10.03 5.21 -3.24
C ILE A 7 -11.44 5.74 -3.02
N GLU A 8 -11.69 6.48 -1.93
CA GLU A 8 -13.00 7.05 -1.61
C GLU A 8 -13.51 8.03 -2.68
N LEU A 9 -12.60 8.79 -3.31
CA LEU A 9 -12.94 9.69 -4.42
C LEU A 9 -13.20 8.99 -5.75
N SER A 10 -12.72 7.75 -5.92
CA SER A 10 -12.72 7.06 -7.21
C SER A 10 -13.71 5.90 -7.29
N ILE A 11 -13.95 5.21 -6.17
CA ILE A 11 -14.80 4.03 -6.07
C ILE A 11 -16.15 4.40 -5.47
N ASP A 12 -17.22 3.82 -6.02
CA ASP A 12 -18.58 4.00 -5.56
C ASP A 12 -18.71 3.62 -4.08
N PRO A 13 -19.38 4.45 -3.24
CA PRO A 13 -19.47 4.22 -1.81
C PRO A 13 -20.01 2.83 -1.44
N GLY A 14 -19.31 2.14 -0.53
CA GLY A 14 -19.72 0.82 -0.04
C GLY A 14 -19.41 -0.35 -0.97
N THR A 15 -18.70 -0.12 -2.07
CA THR A 15 -18.33 -1.18 -3.03
C THR A 15 -16.86 -1.62 -2.93
N TRP A 16 -16.05 -0.91 -2.14
CA TRP A 16 -14.63 -1.23 -1.95
C TRP A 16 -14.44 -2.56 -1.23
N ASP A 17 -13.70 -3.45 -1.87
CA ASP A 17 -13.28 -4.76 -1.36
C ASP A 17 -11.74 -4.85 -1.45
N PRO A 18 -11.02 -4.59 -0.35
CA PRO A 18 -9.57 -4.58 -0.35
C PRO A 18 -8.99 -5.99 -0.53
N MET A 19 -7.86 -6.09 -1.23
CA MET A 19 -7.16 -7.34 -1.50
C MET A 19 -5.78 -7.32 -0.84
N ASN A 20 -5.36 -8.51 -0.39
CA ASN A 20 -3.99 -8.77 0.05
C ASN A 20 -3.49 -7.85 1.19
N GLU A 21 -4.38 -7.43 2.08
CA GLU A 21 -4.06 -6.52 3.20
C GLU A 21 -2.96 -7.06 4.11
N ASP A 22 -2.91 -8.38 4.30
CA ASP A 22 -1.94 -9.07 5.16
C ASP A 22 -0.56 -9.29 4.53
N MET A 23 -0.36 -8.96 3.24
CA MET A 23 0.95 -9.10 2.62
C MET A 23 1.91 -7.99 3.08
N VAL A 24 3.08 -8.40 3.56
CA VAL A 24 4.14 -7.53 4.11
C VAL A 24 5.51 -7.92 3.57
N SER A 25 6.35 -6.92 3.30
CA SER A 25 7.70 -7.11 2.79
C SER A 25 8.61 -7.72 3.84
N LEU A 26 9.38 -8.71 3.42
CA LEU A 26 10.49 -9.26 4.20
C LEU A 26 11.79 -8.56 3.82
N ASP A 27 12.81 -8.71 4.67
CA ASP A 27 14.18 -8.24 4.42
C ASP A 27 15.12 -9.42 4.15
N PRO A 28 15.04 -10.07 2.98
CA PRO A 28 15.78 -11.31 2.70
C PRO A 28 17.29 -11.09 2.56
N ILE A 29 17.73 -9.85 2.35
CA ILE A 29 19.14 -9.49 2.18
C ILE A 29 19.72 -8.81 3.43
N GLU A 30 18.93 -8.70 4.51
CA GLU A 30 19.29 -8.02 5.75
C GLU A 30 19.88 -6.63 5.48
N PHE A 31 19.15 -5.80 4.73
CA PHE A 31 19.66 -4.50 4.29
C PHE A 31 19.79 -3.52 5.45
N HIS A 32 21.02 -3.07 5.69
CA HIS A 32 21.35 -2.03 6.66
C HIS A 32 21.76 -0.76 5.94
N SER A 33 20.99 0.31 6.10
CA SER A 33 21.43 1.65 5.72
C SER A 33 22.36 2.24 6.79
N GLU A 34 23.09 3.30 6.46
CA GLU A 34 23.97 4.00 7.42
C GLU A 34 23.22 4.52 8.67
N GLN A 35 21.91 4.76 8.55
CA GLN A 35 21.08 5.34 9.61
C GLN A 35 20.34 4.27 10.41
N GLU A 36 19.74 3.28 9.75
CA GLU A 36 18.94 2.22 10.39
C GLU A 36 18.71 0.99 9.49
N PRO A 37 18.39 -0.18 10.09
CA PRO A 37 17.94 -1.37 9.35
C PRO A 37 16.68 -1.11 8.52
N TYR A 38 16.56 -1.74 7.35
CA TYR A 38 15.39 -1.61 6.48
C TYR A 38 14.09 -1.97 7.19
N LYS A 39 14.10 -3.04 8.00
CA LYS A 39 12.96 -3.44 8.83
C LYS A 39 12.44 -2.33 9.75
N ASN A 40 13.33 -1.57 10.39
CA ASN A 40 12.94 -0.47 11.28
C ASN A 40 12.27 0.67 10.48
N ARG A 41 12.74 0.92 9.25
CA ARG A 41 12.11 1.90 8.35
C ARG A 41 10.70 1.47 8.01
N ILE A 42 10.51 0.22 7.56
CA ILE A 42 9.19 -0.33 7.24
C ILE A 42 8.26 -0.19 8.45
N ASP A 43 8.67 -0.65 9.63
CA ASP A 43 7.87 -0.58 10.85
C ASP A 43 7.45 0.86 11.19
N SER A 44 8.35 1.84 11.00
CA SER A 44 8.07 3.26 11.22
C SER A 44 7.02 3.80 10.24
N TYR A 45 7.18 3.52 8.93
CA TYR A 45 6.23 3.96 7.91
C TYR A 45 4.87 3.25 8.03
N GLN A 46 4.84 1.96 8.37
CA GLN A 46 3.60 1.23 8.65
C GLN A 46 2.83 1.86 9.81
N LYS A 47 3.52 2.22 10.91
CA LYS A 47 2.88 2.92 12.04
C LYS A 47 2.34 4.30 11.67
N ASN A 48 3.09 5.05 10.86
CA ASN A 48 2.72 6.42 10.48
C ASN A 48 1.56 6.48 9.48
N THR A 49 1.53 5.54 8.52
CA THR A 49 0.55 5.52 7.42
C THR A 49 -0.62 4.58 7.68
N ARG A 50 -0.46 3.62 8.60
CA ARG A 50 -1.39 2.49 8.84
C ARG A 50 -1.55 1.55 7.63
N LEU A 51 -0.63 1.62 6.68
CA LEU A 51 -0.57 0.71 5.54
C LEU A 51 0.45 -0.39 5.82
N THR A 52 0.21 -1.59 5.29
CA THR A 52 1.21 -2.67 5.31
C THR A 52 2.31 -2.47 4.27
N GLU A 53 1.96 -1.86 3.14
CA GLU A 53 2.81 -1.63 1.98
C GLU A 53 2.46 -0.29 1.32
N PRO A 54 3.32 0.28 0.45
CA PRO A 54 3.05 1.55 -0.21
C PRO A 54 2.00 1.47 -1.34
N VAL A 55 1.27 0.36 -1.46
CA VAL A 55 0.16 0.19 -2.40
C VAL A 55 -1.01 -0.50 -1.73
N GLN A 56 -2.22 0.02 -1.97
CA GLN A 56 -3.48 -0.64 -1.68
C GLN A 56 -4.06 -1.16 -2.99
N THR A 57 -4.42 -2.44 -3.03
CA THR A 57 -5.09 -3.06 -4.19
C THR A 57 -6.44 -3.62 -3.75
N GLY A 58 -7.38 -3.71 -4.69
CA GLY A 58 -8.72 -4.19 -4.40
C GLY A 58 -9.66 -4.04 -5.59
N ILE A 59 -10.89 -4.45 -5.37
CA ILE A 59 -11.99 -4.36 -6.34
C ILE A 59 -12.99 -3.33 -5.83
N GLY A 60 -13.61 -2.62 -6.76
CA GLY A 60 -14.73 -1.75 -6.45
C GLY A 60 -15.61 -1.53 -7.68
N GLN A 61 -16.56 -0.63 -7.56
CA GLN A 61 -17.34 -0.18 -8.72
C GLN A 61 -17.01 1.27 -9.03
N LEU A 62 -16.98 1.61 -10.32
CA LEU A 62 -16.90 2.98 -10.80
C LEU A 62 -18.11 3.23 -11.71
N ASN A 63 -19.07 4.04 -11.25
CA ASN A 63 -20.36 4.23 -11.91
C ASN A 63 -21.10 2.89 -12.17
N GLY A 64 -21.06 1.96 -11.21
CA GLY A 64 -21.68 0.64 -11.30
C GLY A 64 -20.93 -0.38 -12.15
N ILE A 65 -19.75 -0.04 -12.68
CA ILE A 65 -18.91 -0.95 -13.46
C ILE A 65 -17.86 -1.57 -12.53
N PRO A 66 -17.78 -2.90 -12.41
CA PRO A 66 -16.75 -3.56 -11.60
C PRO A 66 -15.34 -3.30 -12.18
N GLU A 67 -14.45 -2.78 -11.34
CA GLU A 67 -13.07 -2.43 -11.70
C GLU A 67 -12.11 -2.92 -10.62
N ALA A 68 -10.91 -3.33 -11.04
CA ALA A 68 -9.78 -3.55 -10.14
C ALA A 68 -8.93 -2.28 -10.09
N ILE A 69 -8.51 -1.86 -8.90
CA ILE A 69 -7.71 -0.64 -8.72
C ILE A 69 -6.55 -0.89 -7.78
N GLY A 70 -5.39 -0.32 -8.14
CA GLY A 70 -4.21 -0.23 -7.30
C GLY A 70 -3.83 1.23 -7.08
N VAL A 71 -3.75 1.66 -5.82
CA VAL A 71 -3.42 3.04 -5.45
C VAL A 71 -2.15 3.04 -4.61
N MET A 72 -1.09 3.63 -5.17
CA MET A 72 0.16 3.86 -4.44
C MET A 72 0.05 5.05 -3.49
N ASP A 73 0.72 4.93 -2.34
CA ASP A 73 0.81 5.99 -1.33
C ASP A 73 2.26 6.48 -1.17
N PHE A 74 2.50 7.72 -1.60
CA PHE A 74 3.82 8.33 -1.53
C PHE A 74 4.27 8.61 -0.08
N GLN A 75 3.34 8.66 0.88
CA GLN A 75 3.69 8.85 2.29
C GLN A 75 4.43 7.65 2.86
N PHE A 76 4.27 6.46 2.26
CA PHE A 76 5.00 5.25 2.61
C PHE A 76 6.27 5.16 1.77
N MET A 77 7.42 5.48 2.38
CA MET A 77 8.75 5.37 1.75
C MET A 77 8.87 6.02 0.35
N GLY A 78 8.08 7.06 0.06
CA GLY A 78 8.07 7.70 -1.27
C GLY A 78 7.47 6.83 -2.38
N GLY A 79 6.63 5.85 -2.05
CA GLY A 79 6.07 4.92 -3.03
C GLY A 79 7.10 3.93 -3.60
N SER A 80 8.14 3.60 -2.83
CA SER A 80 9.18 2.67 -3.27
C SER A 80 8.61 1.30 -3.60
N MET A 81 8.93 0.78 -4.79
CA MET A 81 8.44 -0.52 -5.26
C MET A 81 9.32 -1.66 -4.76
N GLY A 82 8.93 -2.25 -3.63
CA GLY A 82 9.48 -3.51 -3.13
C GLY A 82 8.83 -4.74 -3.79
N SER A 83 9.22 -5.94 -3.36
CA SER A 83 8.69 -7.20 -3.92
C SER A 83 7.17 -7.32 -3.76
N ILE A 84 6.61 -6.93 -2.61
CA ILE A 84 5.17 -7.05 -2.35
C ILE A 84 4.36 -6.06 -3.18
N VAL A 85 4.92 -4.89 -3.52
CA VAL A 85 4.24 -3.91 -4.36
C VAL A 85 3.96 -4.45 -5.76
N GLY A 86 4.86 -5.29 -6.30
CA GLY A 86 4.66 -5.94 -7.59
C GLY A 86 3.79 -7.21 -7.53
N GLU A 87 3.67 -7.83 -6.37
CA GLU A 87 2.87 -9.05 -6.16
C GLU A 87 1.40 -8.74 -5.85
N LYS A 88 1.13 -7.58 -5.23
CA LYS A 88 -0.22 -7.06 -4.95
C LYS A 88 -0.93 -6.55 -6.19
#